data_AF-A0A0Q0GVP0-F1
#
_entry.id   AF-A0A0Q0GVP0-F1
#
_cell.length_a   1.000
_cell.length_b   1.000
_cell.length_c   1.000
_cell.angle_alpha   90.00
_cell.angle_beta   90.00
_cell.angle_gamma   90.00
#
_symmetry.space_group_name_H-M   'P 1'
#
loop_
_entity.id
_entity.type
_entity.pdbx_description
1 polymer ?
#
loop_
_entity_poly.entity_id
_entity_poly.type
_entity_poly.pdbx_seq_one_letter_code
_entity_poly.pdbx_strand_id
1 'polypeptide(L)'
;MATYAREGYNAQLSIAYISLINTVNNIAERDQYKGRPLVNVTDEGHIITKNPLLSPYIIKITKMWRKLGAWFWLATQNIDDLPPAAAPMLNMIEWWICLNMPPDEVEKISRFRELTPAQKGLMLSARKESGKYTEGVVLSKSMEVLFRAVPPSLYLALAMTEPEEKKQRYDLMQSMGVDELGAALEVAADLDRKRGIEPLNITFPTPRALENLA
;
A
#
# COMPACT_ATOMS: atom_id res chain seq x y z
N MET A 1 -4.49 -12.19 -10.00
CA MET A 1 -4.87 -12.43 -8.59
C MET A 1 -6.36 -12.27 -8.33
N ALA A 2 -7.03 -11.26 -8.89
CA ALA A 2 -8.47 -11.02 -8.69
C ALA A 2 -9.39 -12.24 -8.95
N THR A 3 -9.04 -13.11 -9.92
CA THR A 3 -9.82 -14.34 -10.20
C THR A 3 -9.77 -15.35 -9.05
N TYR A 4 -8.64 -15.46 -8.34
CA TYR A 4 -8.45 -16.43 -7.26
C TYR A 4 -8.78 -15.89 -5.87
N ALA A 5 -9.11 -14.60 -5.76
CA ALA A 5 -9.65 -14.00 -4.54
C ALA A 5 -11.15 -14.27 -4.36
N ARG A 6 -11.82 -14.89 -5.35
CA ARG A 6 -13.24 -15.28 -5.28
C ARG A 6 -13.43 -16.55 -4.46
N GLU A 7 -14.58 -16.67 -3.79
CA GLU A 7 -14.94 -17.87 -3.03
C GLU A 7 -14.82 -19.15 -3.89
N GLY A 8 -14.22 -20.19 -3.32
CA GLY A 8 -14.00 -21.49 -3.98
C GLY A 8 -12.60 -21.73 -4.57
N TYR A 9 -11.72 -20.71 -4.64
CA TYR A 9 -10.36 -20.83 -5.18
C TYR A 9 -9.23 -20.82 -4.12
N ASN A 10 -9.57 -21.12 -2.86
CA ASN A 10 -8.63 -21.02 -1.73
C ASN A 10 -7.35 -21.85 -1.92
N ALA A 11 -7.45 -23.05 -2.50
CA ALA A 11 -6.28 -23.90 -2.75
C ALA A 11 -5.38 -23.32 -3.85
N GLN A 12 -5.96 -22.85 -4.96
CA GLN A 12 -5.24 -22.26 -6.08
C GLN A 12 -4.55 -20.95 -5.67
N LEU A 13 -5.25 -20.10 -4.91
CA LEU A 13 -4.66 -18.92 -4.30
C LEU A 13 -3.46 -19.29 -3.41
N SER A 14 -3.61 -20.33 -2.59
CA SER A 14 -2.55 -20.78 -1.69
C SER A 14 -1.32 -21.22 -2.46
N ILE A 15 -1.49 -22.04 -3.50
CA ILE A 15 -0.39 -22.52 -4.36
C ILE A 15 0.30 -21.36 -5.06
N ALA A 16 -0.46 -20.45 -5.68
CA ALA A 16 0.09 -19.30 -6.38
C ALA A 16 0.89 -18.39 -5.44
N TYR A 17 0.34 -18.10 -4.27
CA TYR A 17 0.98 -17.23 -3.30
C TYR A 17 2.22 -17.88 -2.66
N ILE A 18 2.16 -19.15 -2.27
CA ILE A 18 3.33 -19.89 -1.77
C ILE A 18 4.45 -19.94 -2.81
N SER A 19 4.12 -20.13 -4.10
CA SER A 19 5.11 -20.11 -5.19
C SER A 19 5.84 -18.77 -5.29
N LEU A 20 5.10 -17.66 -5.22
CA LEU A 20 5.67 -16.31 -5.21
C LEU A 20 6.58 -16.08 -4.00
N ILE A 21 6.10 -16.43 -2.81
CA ILE A 21 6.87 -16.25 -1.57
C ILE A 21 8.13 -17.14 -1.56
N ASN A 22 8.08 -18.36 -2.10
CA ASN A 22 9.26 -19.21 -2.27
C ASN A 22 10.29 -18.59 -3.23
N THR A 23 9.82 -17.94 -4.30
CA THR A 23 10.74 -17.23 -5.22
C THR A 23 11.43 -16.07 -4.50
N VAL A 24 10.68 -15.30 -3.71
CA VAL A 24 11.25 -14.22 -2.87
C VAL A 24 12.23 -14.79 -1.84
N ASN A 25 11.89 -15.93 -1.21
CA ASN A 25 12.78 -16.60 -0.27
C ASN A 25 14.11 -17.01 -0.91
N ASN A 26 14.07 -17.61 -2.10
CA ASN A 26 15.28 -18.00 -2.83
C ASN A 26 16.16 -16.80 -3.18
N ILE A 27 15.56 -15.65 -3.51
CA ILE A 27 16.28 -14.39 -3.73
C ILE A 27 16.93 -13.92 -2.42
N ALA A 28 16.19 -13.93 -1.31
CA ALA A 28 16.69 -13.54 0.00
C ALA A 28 17.87 -14.43 0.45
N GLU A 29 17.78 -15.75 0.24
CA GLU A 29 18.87 -16.69 0.56
C GLU A 29 20.10 -16.47 -0.31
N ARG A 30 19.93 -16.27 -1.63
CA ARG A 30 21.03 -15.99 -2.56
C ARG A 30 21.77 -14.70 -2.20
N ASP A 31 21.03 -13.68 -1.77
CA ASP A 31 21.55 -12.32 -1.58
C ASP A 31 21.85 -11.96 -0.11
N GLN A 32 21.69 -12.90 0.83
CA GLN A 32 21.79 -12.67 2.29
C GLN A 32 23.11 -12.00 2.74
N TYR A 33 24.21 -12.21 2.00
CA TYR A 33 25.52 -11.65 2.32
C TYR A 33 25.83 -10.31 1.62
N LYS A 34 24.92 -9.78 0.81
CA LYS A 34 25.14 -8.54 0.04
C LYS A 34 24.90 -7.27 0.85
N GLY A 35 24.40 -7.39 2.08
CA GLY A 35 24.05 -6.24 2.94
C GLY A 35 22.86 -5.40 2.43
N ARG A 36 22.18 -5.84 1.36
CA ARG A 36 21.02 -5.15 0.80
C ARG A 36 19.74 -5.81 1.32
N PRO A 37 18.89 -5.09 2.07
CA PRO A 37 17.64 -5.66 2.55
C PRO A 37 16.66 -5.88 1.39
N LEU A 38 15.86 -6.94 1.50
CA LEU A 38 14.72 -7.20 0.62
C LEU A 38 13.45 -6.72 1.32
N VAL A 39 12.58 -6.00 0.62
CA VAL A 39 11.26 -5.62 1.13
C VAL A 39 10.19 -6.28 0.25
N ASN A 40 9.45 -7.22 0.83
CA ASN A 40 8.31 -7.85 0.19
C ASN A 40 7.02 -7.22 0.70
N VAL A 41 6.30 -6.55 -0.19
CA VAL A 41 5.03 -5.88 0.13
C VAL A 41 3.87 -6.75 -0.33
N THR A 42 2.94 -7.00 0.58
CA THR A 42 1.68 -7.70 0.31
C THR A 42 0.54 -6.74 0.57
N ASP A 43 -0.12 -6.35 -0.51
CA ASP A 43 -1.38 -5.62 -0.48
C ASP A 43 -2.56 -6.56 -0.23
N GLU A 44 -3.65 -6.04 0.32
CA GLU A 44 -4.82 -6.81 0.78
C GLU A 44 -4.43 -8.02 1.65
N GLY A 45 -3.54 -7.76 2.60
CA GLY A 45 -2.96 -8.74 3.49
C GLY A 45 -3.99 -9.61 4.22
N HIS A 46 -5.19 -9.07 4.45
CA HIS A 46 -6.29 -9.80 5.07
C HIS A 46 -6.71 -11.06 4.28
N ILE A 47 -6.61 -11.04 2.95
CA ILE A 47 -6.89 -12.20 2.08
C ILE A 47 -5.95 -13.36 2.43
N ILE A 48 -4.67 -13.03 2.63
CA ILE A 48 -3.62 -14.00 2.94
C ILE A 48 -3.76 -14.50 4.38
N THR A 49 -4.01 -13.60 5.33
CA THR A 49 -4.08 -13.96 6.75
C THR A 49 -5.35 -14.74 7.11
N LYS A 50 -6.49 -14.47 6.45
CA LYS A 50 -7.74 -15.24 6.64
C LYS A 50 -7.63 -16.67 6.14
N ASN A 51 -6.75 -16.95 5.18
CA ASN A 51 -6.60 -18.29 4.63
C ASN A 51 -5.85 -19.21 5.60
N PRO A 52 -6.47 -20.31 6.07
CA PRO A 52 -5.89 -21.20 7.08
C PRO A 52 -4.66 -21.98 6.58
N LEU A 53 -4.50 -22.15 5.26
CA LEU A 53 -3.33 -22.79 4.67
C LEU A 53 -2.14 -21.82 4.56
N LEU A 54 -2.40 -20.53 4.39
CA LEU A 54 -1.36 -19.52 4.19
C LEU A 54 -0.84 -18.91 5.49
N SER A 55 -1.72 -18.67 6.46
CA SER A 55 -1.36 -17.98 7.71
C SER A 55 -0.19 -18.65 8.47
N PRO A 56 -0.19 -19.98 8.71
CA PRO A 56 0.94 -20.64 9.38
C PRO A 56 2.25 -20.56 8.59
N TYR A 57 2.17 -20.67 7.26
CA TYR A 57 3.33 -20.59 6.38
C TYR A 57 3.94 -19.18 6.41
N ILE A 58 3.11 -18.13 6.38
CA ILE A 58 3.58 -16.75 6.44
C ILE A 58 4.22 -16.42 7.79
N ILE A 59 3.65 -16.89 8.90
CA ILE A 59 4.29 -16.74 10.22
C ILE A 59 5.67 -17.41 10.26
N LYS A 60 5.82 -18.58 9.63
CA LYS A 60 7.11 -19.30 9.60
C LYS A 60 8.15 -18.57 8.75
N ILE A 61 7.79 -18.16 7.54
CA ILE A 61 8.73 -17.54 6.61
C ILE A 61 9.18 -16.16 7.07
N THR A 62 8.26 -15.35 7.63
CA THR A 62 8.58 -14.03 8.19
C THR A 62 9.57 -14.11 9.34
N LYS A 63 9.49 -15.16 10.18
CA LYS A 63 10.49 -15.44 11.22
C LYS A 63 11.86 -15.81 10.64
N MET A 64 11.90 -16.58 9.55
CA MET A 64 13.15 -16.93 8.88
C MET A 64 13.81 -15.70 8.22
N TRP A 65 13.01 -14.86 7.56
CA TRP A 65 13.46 -13.67 6.85
C TRP A 65 14.20 -12.65 7.71
N ARG A 66 13.94 -12.59 9.02
CA ARG A 66 14.75 -11.81 9.96
C ARG A 66 16.24 -12.13 9.91
N LYS A 67 16.60 -13.38 9.62
CA LYS A 67 18.00 -13.82 9.50
C LYS A 67 18.60 -13.54 8.13
N LEU A 68 17.77 -13.34 7.11
CA LEU A 68 18.18 -13.15 5.71
C LEU A 68 18.18 -11.67 5.28
N GLY A 69 17.88 -10.75 6.19
CA GLY A 69 17.74 -9.33 5.85
C GLY A 69 16.50 -9.02 5.01
N ALA A 70 15.46 -9.86 5.06
CA ALA A 70 14.21 -9.66 4.34
C ALA A 70 13.08 -9.16 5.27
N TRP A 71 12.26 -8.26 4.75
CA TRP A 71 11.18 -7.58 5.45
C TRP A 71 9.86 -7.93 4.80
N PHE A 72 8.87 -8.26 5.63
CA PHE A 72 7.52 -8.53 5.19
C PHE A 72 6.61 -7.36 5.57
N TRP A 73 6.14 -6.63 4.57
CA TRP A 73 5.22 -5.52 4.71
C TRP A 73 3.82 -6.00 4.34
N LEU A 74 2.86 -5.73 5.22
CA LEU A 74 1.47 -6.13 5.04
C LEU A 74 0.60 -4.86 5.07
N ALA A 75 -0.12 -4.60 3.99
CA ALA A 75 -1.12 -3.55 3.94
C ALA A 75 -2.52 -4.16 4.03
N THR A 76 -3.38 -3.58 4.87
CA THR A 76 -4.79 -3.97 5.00
C THR A 76 -5.63 -2.73 5.29
N GLN A 77 -6.87 -2.73 4.81
CA GLN A 77 -7.80 -1.62 5.02
C GLN A 77 -8.43 -1.67 6.41
N ASN A 78 -8.90 -2.84 6.85
CA ASN A 78 -9.50 -3.03 8.17
C ASN A 78 -8.69 -4.05 8.98
N ILE A 79 -8.52 -3.77 10.27
CA ILE A 79 -7.85 -4.70 11.18
C ILE A 79 -8.76 -5.87 11.56
N ASP A 80 -10.08 -5.69 11.55
CA ASP A 80 -11.06 -6.75 11.84
C ASP A 80 -11.05 -7.88 10.80
N ASP A 81 -10.54 -7.60 9.61
CA ASP A 81 -10.35 -8.62 8.59
C ASP A 81 -9.14 -9.54 8.90
N LEU A 82 -8.40 -9.30 9.98
CA LEU A 82 -7.34 -10.21 10.41
C LEU A 82 -7.90 -11.23 11.42
N PRO A 83 -7.78 -12.54 11.16
CA PRO A 83 -8.29 -13.54 12.08
C PRO A 83 -7.46 -13.56 13.38
N PRO A 84 -8.01 -14.07 14.49
CA PRO A 84 -7.26 -14.24 15.75
C PRO A 84 -5.97 -15.05 15.59
N ALA A 85 -5.92 -15.98 14.63
CA ALA A 85 -4.72 -16.76 14.30
C ALA A 85 -3.56 -15.92 13.77
N ALA A 86 -3.82 -14.69 13.29
CA ALA A 86 -2.80 -13.74 12.86
C ALA A 86 -2.18 -12.94 14.02
N ALA A 87 -2.73 -13.00 15.24
CA ALA A 87 -2.22 -12.27 16.39
C ALA A 87 -0.71 -12.49 16.66
N PRO A 88 -0.15 -13.71 16.58
CA PRO A 88 1.29 -13.92 16.73
C PRO A 88 2.13 -13.19 15.67
N MET A 89 1.59 -13.00 14.46
CA MET A 89 2.23 -12.23 13.39
C MET A 89 2.18 -10.73 13.71
N LEU A 90 1.05 -10.23 14.18
CA LEU A 90 0.87 -8.81 14.50
C LEU A 90 1.73 -8.36 15.68
N ASN A 91 1.85 -9.21 16.71
CA ASN A 91 2.73 -8.95 17.86
C ASN A 91 4.23 -8.88 17.47
N MET A 92 4.57 -9.44 16.31
CA MET A 92 5.93 -9.42 15.75
C MET A 92 6.22 -8.18 14.90
N ILE A 93 5.21 -7.37 14.58
CA ILE A 93 5.37 -6.16 13.77
C ILE A 93 6.07 -5.08 14.59
N GLU A 94 7.23 -4.68 14.11
CA GLU A 94 8.02 -3.61 14.72
C GLU A 94 7.52 -2.22 14.33
N TRP A 95 7.17 -2.05 13.05
CA TRP A 95 6.76 -0.78 12.45
C TRP A 95 5.29 -0.82 12.07
N TRP A 96 4.50 0.05 12.68
CA TRP A 96 3.11 0.28 12.33
C TRP A 96 3.00 1.61 11.60
N ILE A 97 2.44 1.59 10.40
CA ILE A 97 2.12 2.79 9.64
C ILE A 97 0.61 2.84 9.52
N CYS A 98 0.01 3.74 10.28
CA CYS A 98 -1.43 3.89 10.38
C CYS A 98 -1.82 5.20 9.69
N LEU A 99 -2.65 5.15 8.65
CA LEU A 99 -3.15 6.37 8.02
C LEU A 99 -4.28 6.99 8.84
N ASN A 100 -5.12 7.82 8.21
CA ASN A 100 -6.33 8.35 8.82
C ASN A 100 -7.28 7.20 9.18
N MET A 101 -7.41 6.89 10.48
CA MET A 101 -8.24 5.81 11.00
C MET A 101 -9.37 6.36 11.87
N PRO A 102 -10.59 5.79 11.76
CA PRO A 102 -11.67 6.15 12.66
C PRO A 102 -11.38 5.68 14.09
N PRO A 103 -12.03 6.27 15.11
CA PRO A 103 -11.73 5.96 16.51
C PRO A 103 -11.88 4.48 16.89
N ASP A 104 -12.80 3.75 16.27
CA ASP A 104 -13.00 2.33 16.51
C ASP A 104 -11.82 1.48 16.01
N GLU A 105 -11.20 1.83 14.89
CA GLU A 105 -10.00 1.14 14.38
C GLU A 105 -8.79 1.31 15.32
N VAL A 106 -8.63 2.48 15.95
CA VAL A 106 -7.57 2.73 16.94
C VAL A 106 -7.71 1.80 18.16
N GLU A 107 -8.94 1.60 18.64
CA GLU A 107 -9.20 0.67 19.75
C GLU A 107 -8.96 -0.79 19.35
N LYS A 108 -9.27 -1.17 18.11
CA LYS A 108 -8.99 -2.52 17.63
C LYS A 108 -7.49 -2.80 17.51
N ILE A 109 -6.68 -1.83 17.07
CA ILE A 109 -5.21 -1.96 17.07
C ILE A 109 -4.67 -2.17 18.49
N SER A 110 -5.31 -1.54 19.48
CA SER A 110 -4.92 -1.67 20.90
C SER A 110 -4.98 -3.12 21.41
N ARG A 111 -5.65 -4.04 20.69
CA ARG A 111 -5.67 -5.48 20.99
C ARG A 111 -4.38 -6.21 20.65
N PHE A 112 -3.64 -5.71 19.65
CA PHE A 112 -2.42 -6.34 19.13
C PHE A 112 -1.16 -5.57 19.50
N ARG A 113 -1.30 -4.28 19.81
CA ARG A 113 -0.22 -3.42 20.25
C ARG A 113 -0.71 -2.59 21.43
N GLU A 114 0.00 -2.64 22.55
CA GLU A 114 -0.29 -1.73 23.66
C GLU A 114 -0.05 -0.28 23.22
N LEU A 115 -1.08 0.55 23.33
CA LEU A 115 -1.04 1.96 22.97
C LEU A 115 -1.23 2.84 24.21
N THR A 116 -0.32 3.78 24.43
CA THR A 116 -0.48 4.80 25.47
C THR A 116 -1.60 5.78 25.09
N PRO A 117 -2.21 6.47 26.07
CA PRO A 117 -3.20 7.51 25.78
C PRO A 117 -2.67 8.60 24.82
N ALA A 118 -1.38 8.94 24.92
CA ALA A 118 -0.73 9.90 24.03
C ALA A 118 -0.62 9.36 22.59
N GLN A 119 -0.24 8.10 22.41
CA GLN A 119 -0.18 7.46 21.08
C GLN A 119 -1.57 7.38 20.45
N LYS A 120 -2.60 7.01 21.22
CA LYS A 120 -4.00 7.05 20.75
C LYS A 120 -4.41 8.46 20.32
N GLY A 121 -4.09 9.46 21.13
CA GLY A 121 -4.33 10.86 20.79
C GLY A 121 -3.64 11.29 19.50
N LEU A 122 -2.38 10.86 19.29
CA LEU A 122 -1.62 11.13 18.06
C LEU A 122 -2.29 10.49 16.84
N MET A 123 -2.71 9.23 16.93
CA MET A 123 -3.41 8.52 15.85
C MET A 123 -4.73 9.21 15.49
N LEU A 124 -5.51 9.63 16.48
CA LEU A 124 -6.77 10.35 16.28
C LEU A 124 -6.59 11.78 15.75
N SER A 125 -5.38 12.34 15.85
CA SER A 125 -5.08 13.69 15.35
C SER A 125 -4.82 13.73 13.85
N ALA A 126 -4.53 12.58 13.22
CA ALA A 126 -4.27 12.49 11.79
C ALA A 126 -5.49 12.95 10.99
N ARG A 127 -5.27 13.77 9.96
CA ARG A 127 -6.30 14.29 9.07
C ARG A 127 -6.09 13.86 7.63
N LYS A 128 -7.18 13.83 6.89
CA LYS A 128 -7.19 13.65 5.44
C LYS A 128 -7.94 14.81 4.81
N GLU A 129 -7.34 15.42 3.79
CA GLU A 129 -8.01 16.39 2.92
C GLU A 129 -7.96 15.86 1.48
N SER A 130 -9.13 15.51 0.94
CA SER A 130 -9.23 14.85 -0.36
C SER A 130 -8.59 15.70 -1.46
N GLY A 131 -7.77 15.05 -2.29
CA GLY A 131 -6.99 15.72 -3.34
C GLY A 131 -5.78 16.53 -2.86
N LYS A 132 -5.58 16.75 -1.55
CA LYS A 132 -4.42 17.50 -1.03
C LYS A 132 -3.42 16.61 -0.31
N TYR A 133 -3.82 16.01 0.80
CA TYR A 133 -2.90 15.21 1.62
C TYR A 133 -3.64 14.18 2.48
N THR A 134 -2.90 13.16 2.88
CA THR A 134 -3.32 12.20 3.90
C THR A 134 -2.26 12.16 4.99
N GLU A 135 -2.66 12.33 6.24
CA GLU A 135 -1.77 12.12 7.38
C GLU A 135 -1.86 10.70 7.89
N GLY A 136 -0.81 10.31 8.59
CA GLY A 136 -0.74 9.06 9.31
C GLY A 136 0.28 9.14 10.42
N VAL A 137 0.38 8.07 11.19
CA VAL A 137 1.30 7.93 12.30
C VAL A 137 2.19 6.72 12.04
N VAL A 138 3.50 6.91 12.25
CA VAL A 138 4.44 5.80 12.36
C VAL A 138 4.66 5.52 13.84
N LEU A 139 4.41 4.27 14.25
CA LEU A 139 4.67 3.77 15.60
C LEU A 139 5.67 2.62 15.54
N SER A 140 6.80 2.79 16.22
CA SER A 140 7.80 1.74 16.44
C SER A 140 8.29 1.77 17.89
N LYS A 141 9.36 1.06 18.22
CA LYS A 141 9.97 1.13 19.56
C LYS A 141 10.76 2.41 19.79
N SER A 142 11.24 3.03 18.71
CA SER A 142 12.15 4.18 18.76
C SER A 142 11.56 5.44 18.12
N MET A 143 10.37 5.34 17.51
CA MET A 143 9.78 6.43 16.76
C MET A 143 8.25 6.46 16.92
N GLU A 144 7.75 7.65 17.22
CA GLU A 144 6.33 7.98 17.29
C GLU A 144 6.13 9.32 16.59
N VAL A 145 5.79 9.30 15.31
CA VAL A 145 5.73 10.52 14.49
C VAL A 145 4.44 10.60 13.69
N LEU A 146 3.84 11.79 13.67
CA LEU A 146 2.85 12.16 12.68
C LEU A 146 3.59 12.51 11.38
N PHE A 147 3.14 11.96 10.27
CA PHE A 147 3.63 12.33 8.94
C PHE A 147 2.46 12.76 8.05
N ARG A 148 2.79 13.56 7.04
CA ARG A 148 1.86 13.98 6.00
C ARG A 148 2.34 13.48 4.64
N ALA A 149 1.56 12.62 4.00
CA ALA A 149 1.80 12.17 2.64
C ALA A 149 1.16 13.13 1.64
N VAL A 150 2.00 13.74 0.80
CA VAL A 150 1.61 14.57 -0.34
C VAL A 150 2.20 13.94 -1.60
N PRO A 151 1.56 12.90 -2.16
CA PRO A 151 2.06 12.25 -3.37
C PRO A 151 1.95 13.20 -4.58
N PRO A 152 2.87 13.10 -5.56
CA PRO A 152 2.78 13.90 -6.79
C PRO A 152 1.42 13.76 -7.47
N SER A 153 0.88 14.87 -7.98
CA SER A 153 -0.49 14.91 -8.48
C SER A 153 -0.75 13.96 -9.65
N LEU A 154 0.23 13.78 -10.54
CA LEU A 154 0.13 12.80 -11.62
C LEU A 154 0.05 11.35 -11.10
N TYR A 155 0.79 11.01 -10.06
CA TYR A 155 0.78 9.67 -9.48
C TYR A 155 -0.58 9.35 -8.89
N LEU A 156 -1.22 10.34 -8.24
CA LEU A 156 -2.60 10.20 -7.79
C LEU A 156 -3.56 10.07 -8.95
N ALA A 157 -3.52 10.96 -9.94
CA ALA A 157 -4.44 10.95 -11.07
C ALA A 157 -4.44 9.61 -11.82
N LEU A 158 -3.26 8.97 -11.94
CA LEU A 158 -3.12 7.64 -12.54
C LEU A 158 -3.61 6.51 -11.61
N ALA A 159 -3.47 6.65 -10.30
CA ALA A 159 -3.91 5.67 -9.31
C ALA A 159 -5.39 5.77 -8.91
N MET A 160 -6.08 6.83 -9.34
CA MET A 160 -7.50 7.08 -9.05
C MET A 160 -8.40 6.03 -9.73
N THR A 161 -9.02 5.17 -8.92
CA THR A 161 -9.84 4.03 -9.38
C THR A 161 -11.30 4.10 -8.98
N GLU A 162 -11.71 5.10 -8.19
CA GLU A 162 -13.09 5.20 -7.73
C GLU A 162 -14.05 5.52 -8.89
N PRO A 163 -15.34 5.10 -8.82
CA PRO A 163 -16.29 5.30 -9.91
C PRO A 163 -16.44 6.76 -10.35
N GLU A 164 -16.50 7.69 -9.40
CA GLU A 164 -16.59 9.14 -9.65
C GLU A 164 -15.32 9.70 -10.30
N GLU A 165 -14.16 9.17 -9.94
CA GLU A 165 -12.87 9.57 -10.50
C GLU A 165 -12.72 9.09 -11.95
N LYS A 166 -13.14 7.85 -12.22
CA LYS A 166 -13.24 7.30 -13.58
C LYS A 166 -14.20 8.11 -14.43
N LYS A 167 -15.35 8.49 -13.87
CA LYS A 167 -16.31 9.35 -14.55
C LYS A 167 -15.72 10.72 -14.86
N GLN A 168 -15.05 11.37 -13.90
CA GLN A 168 -14.37 12.65 -14.13
C GLN A 168 -13.38 12.56 -15.29
N ARG A 169 -12.53 11.52 -15.30
CA ARG A 169 -11.58 11.29 -16.41
C ARG A 169 -12.30 11.08 -17.73
N TYR A 170 -13.41 10.33 -17.74
CA TYR A 170 -14.22 10.14 -18.94
C TYR A 170 -14.82 11.44 -19.48
N ASP A 171 -15.40 12.27 -18.61
CA ASP A 171 -15.97 13.56 -18.98
C ASP A 171 -14.90 14.51 -19.55
N LEU A 172 -13.67 14.48 -19.02
CA LEU A 172 -12.51 15.22 -19.55
C LEU A 172 -12.08 14.73 -20.94
N MET A 173 -12.02 13.41 -21.15
CA MET A 173 -11.74 12.83 -22.47
C MET A 173 -12.74 13.31 -23.51
N GLN A 174 -14.04 13.30 -23.19
CA GLN A 174 -15.10 13.73 -24.12
C GLN A 174 -15.07 15.24 -24.40
N SER A 175 -14.84 16.07 -23.37
CA SER A 175 -14.88 17.53 -23.52
C SER A 175 -13.64 18.11 -24.21
N MET A 176 -12.46 17.51 -24.00
CA MET A 176 -11.19 18.00 -24.54
C MET A 176 -10.73 17.22 -25.78
N GLY A 177 -11.35 16.09 -26.10
CA GLY A 177 -10.94 15.22 -27.22
C GLY A 177 -9.57 14.55 -26.98
N VAL A 178 -9.22 14.29 -25.72
CA VAL A 178 -7.95 13.67 -25.31
C VAL A 178 -8.14 12.20 -24.94
N ASP A 179 -7.03 11.46 -24.89
CA ASP A 179 -7.01 10.09 -24.40
C ASP A 179 -6.97 10.02 -22.86
N GLU A 180 -6.93 8.80 -22.30
CA GLU A 180 -6.94 8.60 -20.85
C GLU A 180 -5.74 9.25 -20.16
N LEU A 181 -4.57 9.26 -20.81
CA LEU A 181 -3.37 9.91 -20.29
C LEU A 181 -3.54 11.43 -20.29
N GLY A 182 -4.04 12.02 -21.37
CA GLY A 182 -4.35 13.44 -21.44
C GLY A 182 -5.36 13.88 -20.37
N ALA A 183 -6.41 13.08 -20.15
CA ALA A 183 -7.36 13.35 -19.07
C ALA A 183 -6.72 13.24 -17.68
N ALA A 184 -5.84 12.26 -17.45
CA ALA A 184 -5.11 12.14 -16.18
C ALA A 184 -4.16 13.32 -15.93
N LEU A 185 -3.53 13.87 -16.97
CA LEU A 185 -2.69 15.07 -16.87
C LEU A 185 -3.50 16.30 -16.48
N GLU A 186 -4.71 16.46 -17.03
CA GLU A 186 -5.59 17.57 -16.63
C GLU A 186 -6.06 17.41 -15.17
N VAL A 187 -6.44 16.20 -14.75
CA VAL A 187 -6.76 15.91 -13.34
C VAL A 187 -5.56 16.24 -12.44
N ALA A 188 -4.34 15.89 -12.85
CA ALA A 188 -3.13 16.22 -12.11
C ALA A 188 -2.93 17.74 -11.99
N ALA A 189 -3.13 18.48 -13.08
CA ALA A 189 -3.04 19.94 -13.10
C ALA A 189 -4.09 20.60 -12.20
N ASP A 190 -5.30 20.05 -12.14
CA ASP A 190 -6.35 20.49 -11.22
C ASP A 190 -5.98 20.23 -9.75
N LEU A 191 -5.38 19.07 -9.47
CA LEU A 191 -4.89 18.73 -8.12
C LEU A 191 -3.75 19.68 -7.69
N ASP A 192 -2.80 19.99 -8.58
CA ASP A 192 -1.75 20.97 -8.32
C ASP A 192 -2.34 22.36 -8.02
N ARG A 193 -3.29 22.83 -8.84
CA ARG A 193 -4.01 24.08 -8.60
C ARG A 193 -4.70 24.10 -7.24
N LYS A 194 -5.38 23.02 -6.84
CA LYS A 194 -6.01 22.89 -5.51
C LYS A 194 -5.00 22.92 -4.36
N ARG A 195 -3.75 22.54 -4.61
CA ARG A 195 -2.65 22.55 -3.64
C ARG A 195 -1.85 23.85 -3.65
N GLY A 196 -2.18 24.79 -4.56
CA GLY A 196 -1.41 26.02 -4.75
C GLY A 196 -0.06 25.79 -5.43
N ILE A 197 0.06 24.71 -6.21
CA ILE A 197 1.25 24.36 -6.98
C ILE A 197 0.99 24.70 -8.45
N GLU A 198 2.00 25.27 -9.13
CA GLU A 198 1.93 25.49 -10.57
C GLU A 198 2.03 24.14 -11.32
N PRO A 199 1.05 23.78 -12.17
CA PRO A 199 1.08 22.53 -12.90
C PRO A 199 2.32 22.37 -13.77
N LEU A 200 2.95 21.20 -13.73
CA LEU A 200 4.09 20.90 -14.58
C LEU A 200 3.63 20.54 -16.00
N ASN A 201 4.12 21.26 -17.00
CA ASN A 201 3.93 20.89 -18.40
C ASN A 201 4.83 19.70 -18.78
N ILE A 202 4.24 18.52 -18.88
CA ILE A 202 4.94 17.29 -19.30
C ILE A 202 4.93 17.21 -20.81
N THR A 203 6.11 17.29 -21.41
CA THR A 203 6.29 17.08 -22.87
C THR A 203 6.75 15.66 -23.11
N PHE A 204 5.90 14.84 -23.76
CA PHE A 204 6.30 13.50 -24.18
C PHE A 204 7.16 13.57 -25.44
N PRO A 205 8.18 12.70 -25.58
CA PRO A 205 8.92 12.58 -26.82
C PRO A 205 7.97 12.20 -27.96
N THR A 206 8.13 12.82 -29.13
CA THR A 206 7.37 12.45 -30.32
C THR A 206 7.80 11.06 -30.81
N PRO A 207 6.94 10.32 -31.53
CA PRO A 207 7.24 8.97 -32.01
C PRO A 207 8.58 8.85 -32.77
N ARG A 208 8.94 9.87 -33.55
CA ARG A 208 10.23 9.96 -34.26
C ARG A 208 11.46 10.02 -33.36
N ALA A 209 11.32 10.53 -32.13
CA ALA A 209 12.42 10.59 -31.16
C ALA A 209 12.69 9.23 -30.50
N LEU A 210 11.68 8.35 -30.43
CA LEU A 210 11.80 7.01 -29.87
C LEU A 210 12.44 6.03 -30.86
N GLU A 211 12.21 6.21 -32.17
CA GLU A 211 12.86 5.41 -33.22
C GLU A 211 14.39 5.58 -33.26
N ASN A 212 14.91 6.73 -32.81
CA ASN A 212 16.35 7.00 -32.76
C ASN A 212 17.02 6.52 -31.45
N LEU A 213 16.26 5.94 -30.52
CA LEU A 213 16.74 5.41 -29.25
C LEU A 213 16.77 3.87 -29.21
N ALA A 214 16.36 3.20 -30.30
CA ALA A 214 16.45 1.76 -30.52
C ALA A 214 17.61 1.44 -31.47
#